data_AF-A0A444TZX5-F1
#
_entry.id   AF-A0A444TZX5-F1
#
_cell.length_a   1.000
_cell.length_b   1.000
_cell.length_c   1.000
_cell.angle_alpha   90.00
_cell.angle_beta   90.00
_cell.angle_gamma   90.00
#
_symmetry.space_group_name_H-M   'P 1'
#
loop_
_entity.id
_entity.type
_entity.pdbx_description
1 polymer ?
#
loop_
_entity_poly.entity_id
_entity_poly.type
_entity_poly.pdbx_seq_one_letter_code
_entity_poly.pdbx_strand_id
1 'polypeptide(L)'
;MVDKFIGTWKMVDSENFDDYMKALGVGFATRQMGNMAKPSLIFSVEGDILCMKSQSTFKTSEVKFKLGEEFDETTADDRKTKTTITLENNKLMQKQSWDGKQTTLEREVKDGKLVAFCKSPAAATGLCVTACARIHTSLSQRVNTSTSCTVAEQRKPNLQEQPLPSQQQNPKSAESQVRHPAGSDPRQNVSVGTAAAQTDTHEDIIETDPLQDKSIGLYQRFKRMFKQYGKVMIPVHLVTSTVWFGAFYYAAMKGVNVVPFLEFVGLPESIVNMLKKSQSGCALTAYAMYKIATPARYTVTLGGTSYTVKYLRKHGYLPTPPPVRDYIQDKMEETRERFTDKMEETRERLSERMEETKDRFSERMEETKDRITETKDKLSGKLQETKDKVAFRKKKE
;
A
#
# COMPACT_ATOMS: atom_id res chain seq x y z
N MET A 1 -16.50 -14.41 -28.20
CA MET A 1 -17.74 -14.60 -27.40
C MET A 1 -17.36 -14.76 -25.93
N VAL A 2 -18.00 -14.01 -25.02
CA VAL A 2 -17.63 -13.91 -23.59
C VAL A 2 -17.82 -15.24 -22.85
N ASP A 3 -18.84 -15.99 -23.23
CA ASP A 3 -19.33 -17.19 -22.53
C ASP A 3 -18.27 -18.27 -22.30
N LYS A 4 -17.22 -18.29 -23.12
CA LYS A 4 -16.05 -19.14 -22.93
C LYS A 4 -15.34 -18.91 -21.59
N PHE A 5 -15.38 -17.69 -21.06
CA PHE A 5 -14.76 -17.27 -19.80
C PHE A 5 -15.68 -17.44 -18.58
N ILE A 6 -17.01 -17.53 -18.76
CA ILE A 6 -17.97 -17.62 -17.66
C ILE A 6 -17.71 -18.88 -16.80
N GLY A 7 -17.94 -18.74 -15.49
CA GLY A 7 -17.74 -19.80 -14.48
C GLY A 7 -16.54 -19.56 -13.57
N THR A 8 -16.21 -20.59 -12.78
CA THR A 8 -15.16 -20.53 -11.75
C THR A 8 -13.88 -21.22 -12.20
N TRP A 9 -12.76 -20.53 -12.06
CA TRP A 9 -11.42 -20.97 -12.44
C TRP A 9 -10.48 -20.93 -11.24
N LYS A 10 -9.89 -22.05 -10.86
CA LYS A 10 -8.91 -22.11 -9.76
C LYS A 10 -7.50 -22.05 -10.32
N MET A 11 -6.66 -21.13 -9.83
CA MET A 11 -5.24 -21.10 -10.18
C MET A 11 -4.59 -22.43 -9.80
N VAL A 12 -3.99 -23.09 -10.80
CA VAL A 12 -3.20 -24.32 -10.58
C VAL A 12 -1.71 -23.99 -10.53
N ASP A 13 -1.24 -23.11 -11.43
CA ASP A 13 0.18 -22.85 -11.68
C ASP A 13 0.45 -21.39 -12.11
N SER A 14 1.67 -20.89 -11.89
CA SER A 14 2.07 -19.52 -12.23
C SER A 14 3.59 -19.35 -12.33
N GLU A 15 4.06 -18.85 -13.48
CA GLU A 15 5.46 -18.61 -13.82
C GLU A 15 5.80 -17.10 -13.81
N ASN A 16 7.03 -16.75 -13.40
CA ASN A 16 7.60 -15.40 -13.40
C ASN A 16 6.78 -14.30 -12.68
N PHE A 17 5.87 -14.67 -11.79
CA PHE A 17 4.96 -13.71 -11.13
C PHE A 17 5.70 -12.74 -10.17
N ASP A 18 6.78 -13.14 -9.50
CA ASP A 18 7.58 -12.24 -8.66
C ASP A 18 8.21 -11.11 -9.49
N ASP A 19 8.82 -11.43 -10.64
CA ASP A 19 9.45 -10.43 -11.51
C ASP A 19 8.43 -9.52 -12.20
N TYR A 20 7.24 -10.03 -12.57
CA TYR A 20 6.12 -9.20 -13.03
C TYR A 20 5.69 -8.21 -11.93
N MET A 21 5.41 -8.69 -10.72
CA MET A 21 5.04 -7.84 -9.58
C MET A 21 6.16 -6.84 -9.22
N LYS A 22 7.43 -7.25 -9.29
CA LYS A 22 8.62 -6.40 -9.08
C LYS A 22 8.71 -5.28 -10.10
N ALA A 23 8.42 -5.56 -11.38
CA ALA A 23 8.39 -4.56 -12.45
C ALA A 23 7.22 -3.56 -12.31
N LEU A 24 6.09 -3.97 -11.74
CA LEU A 24 5.01 -3.04 -11.35
C LEU A 24 5.42 -2.11 -10.20
N GLY A 25 6.43 -2.50 -9.40
CA GLY A 25 6.89 -1.79 -8.21
C GLY A 25 6.43 -2.41 -6.87
N VAL A 26 5.83 -3.60 -6.89
CA VAL A 26 5.29 -4.25 -5.70
C VAL A 26 6.41 -4.62 -4.72
N GLY A 27 6.27 -4.16 -3.47
CA GLY A 27 7.22 -4.41 -2.39
C GLY A 27 7.35 -5.90 -2.05
N PHE A 28 8.59 -6.33 -1.75
CA PHE A 28 8.99 -7.73 -1.57
C PHE A 28 8.01 -8.58 -0.73
N ALA A 29 7.59 -8.10 0.44
CA ALA A 29 6.68 -8.84 1.32
C ALA A 29 5.32 -9.14 0.66
N THR A 30 4.77 -8.20 -0.11
CA THR A 30 3.52 -8.40 -0.87
C THR A 30 3.72 -9.41 -2.00
N ARG A 31 4.87 -9.39 -2.67
CA ARG A 31 5.18 -10.37 -3.73
C ARG A 31 5.29 -11.80 -3.19
N GLN A 32 5.94 -11.98 -2.04
CA GLN A 32 6.04 -13.28 -1.38
C GLN A 32 4.65 -13.83 -0.99
N MET A 33 3.73 -12.98 -0.50
CA MET A 33 2.33 -13.39 -0.29
C MET A 33 1.60 -13.70 -1.61
N GLY A 34 1.85 -12.92 -2.67
CA GLY A 34 1.29 -13.14 -4.01
C GLY A 34 1.69 -14.48 -4.61
N ASN A 35 2.97 -14.85 -4.54
CA ASN A 35 3.48 -16.15 -5.03
C ASN A 35 2.94 -17.35 -4.23
N MET A 36 2.51 -17.14 -2.98
CA MET A 36 1.87 -18.17 -2.15
C MET A 36 0.34 -18.25 -2.35
N ALA A 37 -0.28 -17.27 -3.00
CA ALA A 37 -1.71 -17.22 -3.19
C ALA A 37 -2.15 -18.06 -4.40
N LYS A 38 -3.13 -18.95 -4.20
CA LYS A 38 -3.82 -19.67 -5.29
C LYS A 38 -5.29 -19.21 -5.38
N PRO A 39 -5.56 -18.02 -5.96
CA PRO A 39 -6.91 -17.48 -6.05
C PRO A 39 -7.83 -18.33 -6.93
N SER A 40 -9.13 -18.18 -6.69
CA SER A 40 -10.19 -18.58 -7.63
C SER A 40 -10.74 -17.32 -8.31
N LEU A 41 -10.75 -17.32 -9.64
CA LEU A 41 -11.26 -16.26 -10.48
C LEU A 41 -12.62 -16.68 -11.03
N ILE A 42 -13.65 -15.89 -10.76
CA ILE A 42 -15.05 -16.17 -11.10
C ILE A 42 -15.51 -15.11 -12.08
N PHE A 43 -16.07 -15.53 -13.22
CA PHE A 43 -16.71 -14.65 -14.19
C PHE A 43 -18.22 -14.94 -14.25
N SER A 44 -19.02 -13.90 -14.14
CA SER A 44 -20.47 -13.93 -14.34
C SER A 44 -20.94 -12.74 -15.20
N VAL A 45 -22.16 -12.82 -15.71
CA VAL A 45 -22.78 -11.78 -16.54
C VAL A 45 -24.15 -11.42 -15.96
N GLU A 46 -24.36 -10.13 -15.73
CA GLU A 46 -25.59 -9.52 -15.23
C GLU A 46 -26.17 -8.64 -16.35
N GLY A 47 -26.81 -9.28 -17.34
CA GLY A 47 -27.29 -8.63 -18.55
C GLY A 47 -26.13 -8.17 -19.45
N ASP A 48 -25.89 -6.86 -19.49
CA ASP A 48 -24.80 -6.22 -20.26
C ASP A 48 -23.53 -5.99 -19.42
N ILE A 49 -23.58 -6.25 -18.10
CA ILE A 49 -22.47 -6.03 -17.17
C ILE A 49 -21.74 -7.35 -16.92
N LEU A 50 -20.43 -7.36 -17.16
CA LEU A 50 -19.55 -8.47 -16.76
C LEU A 50 -19.10 -8.24 -15.31
N CYS A 51 -19.19 -9.27 -14.48
CA CYS A 51 -18.58 -9.29 -13.15
C CYS A 51 -17.38 -10.23 -13.16
N MET A 52 -16.22 -9.73 -12.71
CA MET A 52 -15.02 -10.52 -12.47
C MET A 52 -14.67 -10.43 -10.98
N LYS A 53 -14.69 -11.58 -10.30
CA LYS A 53 -14.42 -11.70 -8.86
C LYS A 53 -13.19 -12.56 -8.62
N SER A 54 -12.18 -11.99 -7.96
CA SER A 54 -10.96 -12.71 -7.56
C SER A 54 -11.01 -12.99 -6.07
N GLN A 55 -11.11 -14.26 -5.70
CA GLN A 55 -11.19 -14.71 -4.31
C GLN A 55 -9.91 -15.44 -3.90
N SER A 56 -9.24 -14.95 -2.86
CA SER A 56 -8.08 -15.60 -2.25
C SER A 56 -8.24 -15.70 -0.73
N THR A 57 -7.33 -16.43 -0.08
CA THR A 57 -7.19 -16.48 1.38
C THR A 57 -6.75 -15.15 2.02
N PHE A 58 -6.36 -14.14 1.22
CA PHE A 58 -5.79 -12.87 1.70
C PHE A 58 -6.72 -11.68 1.46
N LYS A 59 -7.22 -11.51 0.23
CA LYS A 59 -8.22 -10.52 -0.18
C LYS A 59 -9.23 -11.18 -1.13
N THR A 60 -10.47 -10.68 -1.12
CA THR A 60 -11.40 -10.87 -2.23
C THR A 60 -11.64 -9.52 -2.88
N SER A 61 -11.53 -9.43 -4.21
CA SER A 61 -11.91 -8.25 -4.99
C SER A 61 -12.99 -8.62 -6.01
N GLU A 62 -13.82 -7.65 -6.37
CA GLU A 62 -14.90 -7.80 -7.34
C GLU A 62 -14.97 -6.52 -8.18
N VAL A 63 -14.95 -6.66 -9.50
CA VAL A 63 -15.11 -5.55 -10.44
C VAL A 63 -16.26 -5.85 -11.39
N LYS A 64 -17.15 -4.87 -11.55
CA LYS A 64 -18.28 -4.90 -12.49
C LYS A 64 -18.02 -3.87 -13.58
N PHE A 65 -18.03 -4.30 -14.83
CA PHE A 65 -17.58 -3.50 -15.97
C PHE A 65 -18.35 -3.86 -17.25
N LYS A 66 -18.32 -2.97 -18.22
CA LYS A 66 -18.73 -3.24 -19.61
C LYS A 66 -17.51 -3.40 -20.50
N LEU A 67 -17.67 -4.09 -21.63
CA LEU A 67 -16.57 -4.27 -22.58
C LEU A 67 -16.33 -3.00 -23.39
N GLY A 68 -15.08 -2.54 -23.44
CA GLY A 68 -14.65 -1.34 -24.16
C GLY A 68 -14.78 -0.03 -23.37
N GLU A 69 -15.50 -0.01 -22.25
CA GLU A 69 -15.59 1.15 -21.36
C GLU A 69 -14.39 1.21 -20.39
N GLU A 70 -13.92 2.43 -20.07
CA GLU A 70 -12.92 2.66 -19.03
C GLU A 70 -13.58 2.87 -17.67
N PHE A 71 -13.03 2.26 -16.62
CA PHE A 71 -13.45 2.45 -15.24
C PHE A 71 -12.24 2.58 -14.31
N ASP A 72 -12.45 3.19 -13.14
CA ASP A 72 -11.41 3.29 -12.11
C ASP A 72 -11.39 2.02 -11.25
N GLU A 73 -10.28 1.27 -11.31
CA GLU A 73 -10.03 0.04 -10.56
C GLU A 73 -9.09 0.33 -9.38
N THR A 74 -9.35 -0.27 -8.21
CA THR A 74 -8.34 -0.39 -7.14
C THR A 74 -7.82 -1.82 -7.14
N THR A 75 -6.54 -1.99 -7.46
CA THR A 75 -5.93 -3.31 -7.63
C THR A 75 -5.67 -4.02 -6.29
N ALA A 76 -5.40 -5.32 -6.31
CA ALA A 76 -5.15 -6.10 -5.10
C ALA A 76 -3.90 -5.66 -4.31
N ASP A 77 -2.95 -5.00 -4.99
CA ASP A 77 -1.77 -4.34 -4.43
C ASP A 77 -1.98 -2.83 -4.14
N ASP A 78 -3.24 -2.41 -4.04
CA ASP A 78 -3.72 -1.10 -3.57
C ASP A 78 -3.30 0.11 -4.45
N ARG A 79 -2.94 -0.12 -5.72
CA ARG A 79 -2.83 0.95 -6.73
C ARG A 79 -4.22 1.34 -7.23
N LYS A 80 -4.40 2.63 -7.53
CA LYS A 80 -5.53 3.12 -8.33
C LYS A 80 -5.12 3.11 -9.80
N THR A 81 -5.87 2.42 -10.65
CA THR A 81 -5.59 2.29 -12.08
C THR A 81 -6.83 2.65 -12.89
N LYS A 82 -6.66 3.35 -14.01
CA LYS A 82 -7.67 3.42 -15.06
C LYS A 82 -7.62 2.13 -15.86
N THR A 83 -8.73 1.42 -15.96
CA THR A 83 -8.80 0.08 -16.55
C THR A 83 -9.84 0.02 -17.66
N THR A 84 -9.45 -0.56 -18.80
CA THR A 84 -10.36 -0.91 -19.91
C THR A 84 -10.24 -2.40 -20.17
N ILE A 85 -11.37 -3.08 -20.40
CA ILE A 85 -11.40 -4.51 -20.75
C ILE A 85 -12.07 -4.69 -22.10
N THR A 86 -11.34 -5.21 -23.09
CA THR A 86 -11.83 -5.50 -24.45
C THR A 86 -11.82 -7.00 -24.73
N LEU A 87 -12.59 -7.44 -25.75
CA LEU A 87 -12.62 -8.82 -26.21
C LEU A 87 -12.10 -8.90 -27.66
N GLU A 88 -10.79 -9.12 -27.82
CA GLU A 88 -10.08 -9.08 -29.09
C GLU A 88 -9.68 -10.52 -29.48
N ASN A 89 -10.05 -11.00 -30.68
CA ASN A 89 -9.67 -12.33 -31.20
C ASN A 89 -9.99 -13.52 -30.25
N ASN A 90 -11.14 -13.48 -29.56
CA ASN A 90 -11.55 -14.39 -28.47
C ASN A 90 -10.66 -14.38 -27.21
N LYS A 91 -9.77 -13.40 -27.06
CA LYS A 91 -9.00 -13.13 -25.84
C LYS A 91 -9.59 -11.96 -25.08
N LEU A 92 -9.63 -12.05 -23.75
CA LEU A 92 -10.07 -10.96 -22.88
C LEU A 92 -8.84 -10.12 -22.50
N MET A 93 -8.76 -8.91 -23.03
CA MET A 93 -7.63 -7.99 -22.92
C MET A 93 -7.94 -6.93 -21.86
N GLN A 94 -7.35 -7.04 -20.67
CA GLN A 94 -7.44 -6.01 -19.63
C GLN A 94 -6.20 -5.13 -19.68
N LYS A 95 -6.37 -3.84 -19.99
CA LYS A 95 -5.32 -2.81 -19.99
C LYS A 95 -5.51 -1.96 -18.73
N GLN A 96 -4.48 -1.79 -17.91
CA GLN A 96 -4.50 -0.98 -16.69
C GLN A 96 -3.41 0.09 -16.76
N SER A 97 -3.73 1.35 -16.41
CA SER A 97 -2.83 2.50 -16.49
C SER A 97 -2.82 3.32 -15.19
N TRP A 98 -1.63 3.71 -14.72
CA TRP A 98 -1.41 4.52 -13.51
C TRP A 98 -0.01 5.17 -13.56
N ASP A 99 0.14 6.39 -13.04
CA ASP A 99 1.46 7.05 -12.84
C ASP A 99 2.40 7.04 -14.07
N GLY A 100 1.85 7.19 -15.28
CA GLY A 100 2.59 7.11 -16.55
C GLY A 100 3.03 5.70 -16.96
N LYS A 101 2.69 4.68 -16.17
CA LYS A 101 2.89 3.25 -16.45
C LYS A 101 1.60 2.62 -16.97
N GLN A 102 1.76 1.49 -17.65
CA GLN A 102 0.66 0.62 -18.06
C GLN A 102 1.04 -0.85 -17.84
N THR A 103 0.05 -1.74 -17.77
CA THR A 103 0.23 -3.20 -17.85
C THR A 103 -0.92 -3.81 -18.64
N THR A 104 -0.69 -4.96 -19.27
CA THR A 104 -1.72 -5.68 -20.03
C THR A 104 -1.83 -7.12 -19.54
N LEU A 105 -3.04 -7.54 -19.22
CA LEU A 105 -3.40 -8.91 -18.85
C LEU A 105 -4.27 -9.50 -19.96
N GLU A 106 -3.67 -10.38 -20.76
CA GLU A 106 -4.31 -11.10 -21.87
C GLU A 106 -4.77 -12.47 -21.38
N ARG A 107 -6.09 -12.74 -21.39
CA ARG A 107 -6.64 -14.04 -20.98
C ARG A 107 -7.23 -14.79 -22.16
N GLU A 108 -6.89 -16.06 -22.30
CA GLU A 108 -7.44 -16.97 -23.32
C GLU A 108 -7.88 -18.30 -22.68
N VAL A 109 -8.83 -18.99 -23.31
CA VAL A 109 -9.26 -20.32 -22.90
C VAL A 109 -8.80 -21.35 -23.94
N LYS A 110 -7.93 -22.26 -23.52
CA LYS A 110 -7.36 -23.36 -24.32
C LYS A 110 -7.51 -24.66 -23.54
N ASP A 111 -7.96 -25.72 -24.21
CA ASP A 111 -7.98 -27.09 -23.69
C ASP A 111 -8.65 -27.23 -22.30
N GLY A 112 -9.74 -26.49 -22.09
CA GLY A 112 -10.48 -26.45 -20.82
C GLY A 112 -9.82 -25.68 -19.67
N LYS A 113 -8.64 -25.07 -19.92
CA LYS A 113 -7.90 -24.20 -18.99
C LYS A 113 -8.04 -22.74 -19.41
N LEU A 114 -8.03 -21.83 -18.43
CA LEU A 114 -7.85 -20.40 -18.67
C LEU A 114 -6.38 -20.07 -18.44
N VAL A 115 -5.74 -19.47 -19.44
CA VAL A 115 -4.35 -19.01 -19.37
C VAL A 115 -4.35 -17.48 -19.39
N ALA A 116 -3.63 -16.87 -18.45
CA ALA A 116 -3.47 -15.43 -18.35
C ALA A 116 -1.99 -15.05 -18.56
N PHE A 117 -1.75 -14.11 -19.47
CA PHE A 117 -0.45 -13.57 -19.84
C PHE A 117 -0.36 -12.13 -19.34
N CYS A 118 0.51 -11.91 -18.35
CA CYS A 118 0.71 -10.64 -17.68
C CYS A 118 1.98 -9.97 -18.25
N LYS A 119 1.81 -8.80 -18.88
CA LYS A 119 2.84 -8.09 -19.65
C LYS A 119 3.09 -6.69 -19.08
N SER A 120 4.30 -6.45 -18.57
CA SER A 120 4.74 -5.12 -18.10
C SER A 120 5.76 -4.50 -19.07
N PRO A 121 5.56 -3.28 -19.60
CA PRO A 121 6.50 -2.61 -20.49
C PRO A 121 7.86 -2.32 -19.85
N ALA A 122 7.92 -2.24 -18.52
CA ALA A 122 9.12 -1.93 -17.76
C ALA A 122 10.07 -3.15 -17.59
N ALA A 123 9.67 -4.33 -18.06
CA ALA A 123 10.44 -5.56 -17.90
C ALA A 123 10.87 -6.11 -19.27
N ALA A 124 12.15 -5.97 -19.60
CA ALA A 124 12.75 -6.45 -20.87
C ALA A 124 12.60 -7.98 -21.12
N THR A 125 12.18 -8.74 -20.12
CA THR A 125 11.92 -10.19 -20.16
C THR A 125 10.58 -10.59 -19.51
N GLY A 126 9.77 -9.62 -19.04
CA GLY A 126 8.72 -9.85 -18.04
C GLY A 126 7.37 -10.29 -18.59
N LEU A 127 7.32 -11.49 -19.19
CA LEU A 127 6.07 -12.22 -19.38
C LEU A 127 5.85 -13.15 -18.16
N CYS A 128 4.79 -12.88 -17.39
CA CYS A 128 4.26 -13.84 -16.42
C CYS A 128 3.13 -14.64 -17.07
N VAL A 129 3.10 -15.95 -16.81
CA VAL A 129 2.07 -16.87 -17.32
C VAL A 129 1.39 -17.51 -16.12
N THR A 130 0.06 -17.45 -16.07
CA THR A 130 -0.74 -18.10 -15.01
C THR A 130 -1.75 -19.03 -15.63
N ALA A 131 -1.82 -20.27 -15.14
CA ALA A 131 -2.78 -21.28 -15.59
C ALA A 131 -3.83 -21.56 -14.51
N CYS A 132 -5.10 -21.56 -14.93
CA CYS A 132 -6.25 -21.87 -14.09
C CYS A 132 -7.08 -23.02 -14.68
N ALA A 133 -7.46 -23.99 -13.84
CA ALA A 133 -8.38 -25.07 -14.21
C ALA A 133 -9.84 -24.66 -13.93
N ARG A 134 -10.76 -25.00 -14.84
CA ARG A 134 -12.20 -24.80 -14.63
C ARG A 134 -12.70 -25.76 -13.53
N ILE A 135 -13.41 -25.23 -12.54
CA ILE A 135 -14.18 -26.06 -11.61
C ILE A 135 -15.52 -26.39 -12.28
N HIS A 136 -15.74 -27.67 -12.62
CA HIS A 136 -17.06 -28.16 -13.03
C HIS A 136 -17.92 -28.43 -11.78
N THR A 137 -18.66 -27.41 -11.33
CA THR A 137 -19.71 -27.57 -10.31
C THR A 137 -20.94 -28.23 -10.92
N SER A 138 -21.14 -29.52 -10.64
CA SER A 138 -22.27 -30.31 -11.13
C SER A 138 -23.57 -30.01 -10.36
N LEU A 139 -24.15 -28.81 -10.56
CA LEU A 139 -25.45 -28.45 -9.99
C LEU A 139 -26.34 -27.73 -11.02
N SER A 140 -27.33 -28.49 -11.47
CA SER A 140 -28.56 -28.18 -12.22
C SER A 140 -28.81 -26.72 -12.67
N GLN A 141 -29.08 -26.57 -13.97
CA GLN A 141 -29.82 -25.41 -14.48
C GLN A 141 -31.24 -25.40 -13.89
N ARG A 142 -31.58 -24.37 -13.10
CA ARG A 142 -32.94 -23.85 -13.05
C ARG A 142 -32.92 -22.35 -13.23
N VAL A 143 -33.43 -21.91 -14.37
CA VAL A 143 -33.91 -20.54 -14.54
C VAL A 143 -35.03 -20.34 -13.51
N ASN A 144 -34.93 -19.28 -12.71
CA ASN A 144 -36.09 -18.65 -12.10
C ASN A 144 -35.84 -17.13 -12.13
N THR A 145 -36.72 -16.42 -12.80
CA THR A 145 -36.78 -14.96 -12.82
C THR A 145 -37.33 -14.41 -11.51
N SER A 146 -37.24 -13.09 -11.35
CA SER A 146 -37.73 -12.29 -10.20
C SER A 146 -37.00 -12.50 -8.87
N THR A 147 -36.15 -11.54 -8.52
CA THR A 147 -36.43 -10.63 -7.38
C THR A 147 -35.74 -9.29 -7.68
N SER A 148 -36.45 -8.18 -7.50
CA SER A 148 -35.99 -6.83 -7.83
C SER A 148 -35.12 -6.22 -6.72
N CYS A 149 -34.33 -5.20 -7.07
CA CYS A 149 -33.50 -4.45 -6.15
C CYS A 149 -34.29 -3.83 -4.99
N THR A 150 -33.75 -3.92 -3.77
CA THR A 150 -33.99 -2.94 -2.70
C THR A 150 -32.68 -2.64 -2.00
N VAL A 151 -32.29 -1.36 -1.93
CA VAL A 151 -31.22 -0.89 -1.05
C VAL A 151 -31.73 -0.99 0.40
N ALA A 152 -30.94 -1.58 1.29
CA ALA A 152 -31.30 -1.75 2.70
C ALA A 152 -30.24 -1.12 3.63
N GLU A 153 -30.67 -0.07 4.31
CA GLU A 153 -29.98 0.66 5.37
C GLU A 153 -29.42 -0.25 6.48
N GLN A 154 -28.28 0.10 7.09
CA GLN A 154 -27.80 -0.61 8.29
C GLN A 154 -28.72 -0.39 9.49
N ARG A 155 -29.30 -1.48 10.04
CA ARG A 155 -29.70 -1.55 11.45
C ARG A 155 -29.30 -2.88 12.09
N LYS A 156 -28.90 -2.82 13.36
CA LYS A 156 -28.53 -3.99 14.18
C LYS A 156 -29.78 -4.78 14.57
N PRO A 157 -29.74 -6.13 14.60
CA PRO A 157 -30.74 -6.91 15.31
C PRO A 157 -30.56 -6.74 16.83
N ASN A 158 -31.68 -6.65 17.55
CA ASN A 158 -31.73 -6.91 18.98
C ASN A 158 -32.64 -8.14 19.19
N LEU A 159 -32.31 -9.01 20.14
CA LEU A 159 -33.12 -10.21 20.41
C LEU A 159 -34.32 -9.89 21.32
N GLN A 160 -35.33 -10.75 21.26
CA GLN A 160 -36.64 -10.52 21.86
C GLN A 160 -37.09 -11.78 22.61
N GLU A 161 -37.34 -11.67 23.91
CA GLU A 161 -37.89 -12.75 24.75
C GLU A 161 -39.34 -12.46 25.18
N GLN A 162 -40.01 -13.51 25.68
CA GLN A 162 -41.46 -13.54 25.96
C GLN A 162 -41.82 -13.26 27.44
N PRO A 163 -43.10 -13.01 27.79
CA PRO A 163 -43.43 -12.14 28.92
C PRO A 163 -44.25 -12.76 30.09
N LEU A 164 -44.37 -11.96 31.17
CA LEU A 164 -45.33 -12.05 32.30
C LEU A 164 -45.11 -13.19 33.34
N PRO A 165 -45.70 -13.13 34.57
CA PRO A 165 -46.77 -12.23 35.05
C PRO A 165 -46.41 -11.25 36.20
N SER A 166 -47.40 -10.43 36.54
CA SER A 166 -47.41 -9.28 37.46
C SER A 166 -47.58 -9.60 38.95
N GLN A 167 -47.10 -8.69 39.81
CA GLN A 167 -47.60 -8.43 41.18
C GLN A 167 -47.55 -6.90 41.47
N GLN A 168 -48.17 -6.44 42.57
CA GLN A 168 -48.81 -5.11 42.64
C GLN A 168 -48.67 -4.42 44.02
N GLN A 169 -48.24 -3.14 44.10
CA GLN A 169 -48.60 -2.13 45.15
C GLN A 169 -47.99 -0.72 44.95
N ASN A 170 -48.48 0.28 45.71
CA ASN A 170 -48.24 1.74 45.66
C ASN A 170 -48.87 2.39 46.95
N PRO A 171 -48.74 3.69 47.37
CA PRO A 171 -47.77 4.78 47.15
C PRO A 171 -47.21 5.43 48.47
N LYS A 172 -46.56 6.63 48.36
CA LYS A 172 -46.23 7.68 49.38
C LYS A 172 -44.84 7.54 50.08
N SER A 173 -44.16 8.60 50.56
CA SER A 173 -44.55 10.02 50.80
C SER A 173 -43.33 11.01 50.79
N ALA A 174 -43.59 12.34 50.64
CA ALA A 174 -42.88 13.53 51.21
C ALA A 174 -41.33 13.75 50.99
N GLU A 175 -40.74 14.97 50.89
CA GLU A 175 -41.21 16.36 50.64
C GLU A 175 -40.02 17.34 50.30
N SER A 176 -40.30 18.65 50.13
CA SER A 176 -39.35 19.82 50.01
C SER A 176 -38.60 19.99 48.65
N GLN A 177 -38.78 21.04 47.82
CA GLN A 177 -38.54 22.51 47.93
C GLN A 177 -37.03 22.90 47.97
N VAL A 178 -36.47 23.95 47.32
CA VAL A 178 -36.93 25.14 46.51
C VAL A 178 -35.68 25.72 45.73
N ARG A 179 -35.63 26.61 44.70
CA ARG A 179 -36.52 27.36 43.77
C ARG A 179 -35.70 27.81 42.50
N HIS A 180 -36.36 28.25 41.42
CA HIS A 180 -35.83 29.04 40.26
C HIS A 180 -35.73 30.59 40.56
N PRO A 181 -35.40 31.56 39.65
CA PRO A 181 -35.36 31.64 38.15
C PRO A 181 -34.11 32.40 37.57
N ALA A 182 -34.03 32.97 36.34
CA ALA A 182 -34.32 32.61 34.92
C ALA A 182 -34.16 33.90 34.04
N GLY A 183 -33.83 33.75 32.73
CA GLY A 183 -33.89 34.83 31.68
C GLY A 183 -32.56 35.54 31.35
N SER A 184 -32.33 36.10 30.14
CA SER A 184 -33.06 36.02 28.84
C SER A 184 -32.22 36.59 27.65
N ASP A 185 -32.47 36.13 26.42
CA ASP A 185 -32.02 36.67 25.10
C ASP A 185 -32.62 38.10 24.81
N PRO A 186 -32.29 38.86 23.71
CA PRO A 186 -31.64 38.47 22.42
C PRO A 186 -30.61 39.43 21.75
N ARG A 187 -29.90 38.89 20.73
CA ARG A 187 -29.41 39.48 19.43
C ARG A 187 -29.16 41.01 19.24
N GLN A 188 -28.04 41.34 18.58
CA GLN A 188 -28.02 42.25 17.40
C GLN A 188 -26.76 42.10 16.50
N ASN A 189 -26.87 42.46 15.20
CA ASN A 189 -25.80 42.48 14.19
C ASN A 189 -25.63 43.91 13.63
N VAL A 190 -24.39 44.42 13.49
CA VAL A 190 -23.97 45.42 12.47
C VAL A 190 -22.48 45.17 12.11
N SER A 191 -22.08 45.46 10.87
CA SER A 191 -20.72 45.23 10.34
C SER A 191 -20.15 46.43 9.57
N VAL A 192 -18.91 46.84 9.85
CA VAL A 192 -18.06 47.72 9.00
C VAL A 192 -16.57 47.46 9.27
N GLY A 193 -15.68 47.58 8.27
CA GLY A 193 -14.32 48.13 8.51
C GLY A 193 -13.10 47.23 8.29
N THR A 194 -12.72 47.05 7.03
CA THR A 194 -11.47 46.44 6.52
C THR A 194 -10.17 46.89 7.22
N ALA A 195 -9.32 45.92 7.61
CA ALA A 195 -7.85 46.04 7.64
C ALA A 195 -7.22 44.63 7.51
N ALA A 196 -5.99 44.54 7.00
CA ALA A 196 -5.38 43.25 6.62
C ALA A 196 -4.44 42.66 7.70
N ALA A 197 -4.57 41.35 7.93
CA ALA A 197 -3.54 40.52 8.54
C ALA A 197 -3.65 39.09 7.97
N GLN A 198 -2.54 38.50 7.53
CA GLN A 198 -2.47 37.07 7.21
C GLN A 198 -2.19 36.29 8.51
N THR A 199 -3.00 35.27 8.79
CA THR A 199 -2.77 34.33 9.88
C THR A 199 -3.05 32.91 9.40
N ASP A 200 -1.99 32.18 9.08
CA ASP A 200 -2.06 30.74 8.80
C ASP A 200 -2.54 29.99 10.05
N THR A 201 -3.74 29.42 9.97
CA THR A 201 -4.31 28.57 11.02
C THR A 201 -3.72 27.17 10.91
N HIS A 202 -2.49 27.01 11.42
CA HIS A 202 -1.90 25.69 11.61
C HIS A 202 -2.64 24.93 12.72
N GLU A 203 -3.66 24.14 12.36
CA GLU A 203 -4.40 23.31 13.31
C GLU A 203 -3.47 22.37 14.10
N ASP A 204 -3.78 22.18 15.38
CA ASP A 204 -2.98 21.34 16.29
C ASP A 204 -3.10 19.85 15.93
N ILE A 205 -2.07 19.31 15.26
CA ILE A 205 -1.90 17.87 15.12
C ILE A 205 -1.49 17.29 16.48
N ILE A 206 -2.49 16.83 17.24
CA ILE A 206 -2.28 16.02 18.46
C ILE A 206 -1.77 14.64 18.04
N GLU A 207 -0.45 14.52 17.85
CA GLU A 207 0.18 13.27 17.43
C GLU A 207 -0.02 12.19 18.48
N THR A 208 -0.78 11.16 18.11
CA THR A 208 -1.28 10.14 19.05
C THR A 208 -0.18 9.15 19.45
N ASP A 209 -0.14 8.78 20.73
CA ASP A 209 0.75 7.74 21.29
C ASP A 209 0.82 6.52 20.34
N PRO A 210 2.01 6.16 19.78
CA PRO A 210 2.12 5.08 18.80
C PRO A 210 1.75 3.69 19.35
N LEU A 211 1.56 3.58 20.67
CA LEU A 211 0.94 2.40 21.32
C LEU A 211 -0.57 2.26 21.03
N GLN A 212 -1.24 3.29 20.49
CA GLN A 212 -2.69 3.36 20.30
C GLN A 212 -3.16 3.67 18.87
N ASP A 213 -2.28 4.08 17.94
CA ASP A 213 -2.68 4.35 16.56
C ASP A 213 -3.35 3.13 15.91
N LYS A 214 -4.62 3.30 15.54
CA LYS A 214 -5.47 2.27 14.91
C LYS A 214 -5.57 2.39 13.39
N SER A 215 -5.01 3.43 12.77
CA SER A 215 -5.02 3.64 11.31
C SER A 215 -4.03 2.75 10.55
N ILE A 216 -2.86 2.50 11.15
CA ILE A 216 -1.71 1.83 10.50
C ILE A 216 -1.95 0.33 10.28
N GLY A 217 -1.43 -0.26 9.20
CA GLY A 217 -1.48 -1.72 8.97
C GLY A 217 -0.70 -2.55 10.02
N LEU A 218 -1.18 -3.75 10.37
CA LEU A 218 -0.62 -4.59 11.45
C LEU A 218 0.91 -4.78 11.37
N TYR A 219 1.43 -5.09 10.18
CA TYR A 219 2.87 -5.27 9.95
C TYR A 219 3.68 -3.97 10.09
N GLN A 220 3.11 -2.82 9.71
CA GLN A 220 3.75 -1.52 9.89
C GLN A 220 3.80 -1.14 11.38
N ARG A 221 2.72 -1.41 12.16
CA ARG A 221 2.76 -1.26 13.63
C ARG A 221 3.80 -2.18 14.26
N PHE A 222 3.88 -3.44 13.84
CA PHE A 222 4.91 -4.36 14.29
C PHE A 222 6.32 -3.81 14.05
N LYS A 223 6.60 -3.28 12.84
CA LYS A 223 7.91 -2.70 12.51
C LYS A 223 8.22 -1.44 13.32
N ARG A 224 7.24 -0.56 13.58
CA ARG A 224 7.41 0.63 14.46
C ARG A 224 7.68 0.21 15.91
N MET A 225 6.84 -0.67 16.48
CA MET A 225 6.99 -1.21 17.83
C MET A 225 8.33 -1.93 18.04
N PHE A 226 8.79 -2.70 17.06
CA PHE A 226 10.08 -3.39 17.14
C PHE A 226 11.26 -2.39 17.13
N LYS A 227 11.19 -1.30 16.36
CA LYS A 227 12.22 -0.25 16.34
C LYS A 227 12.29 0.52 17.67
N GLN A 228 11.15 0.87 18.27
CA GLN A 228 11.10 1.68 19.49
C GLN A 228 11.26 0.85 20.78
N TYR A 229 10.62 -0.32 20.84
CA TYR A 229 10.49 -1.13 22.06
C TYR A 229 11.05 -2.55 21.93
N GLY A 230 11.91 -2.83 20.94
CA GLY A 230 12.48 -4.16 20.68
C GLY A 230 13.02 -4.88 21.93
N LYS A 231 13.69 -4.15 22.83
CA LYS A 231 14.21 -4.68 24.11
C LYS A 231 13.11 -5.27 25.04
N VAL A 232 11.89 -4.73 24.98
CA VAL A 232 10.70 -5.23 25.73
C VAL A 232 9.90 -6.22 24.88
N MET A 233 9.80 -5.94 23.59
CA MET A 233 9.01 -6.73 22.65
C MET A 233 9.55 -8.15 22.45
N ILE A 234 10.88 -8.33 22.46
CA ILE A 234 11.51 -9.66 22.34
C ILE A 234 11.13 -10.59 23.51
N PRO A 235 11.36 -10.25 24.80
CA PRO A 235 10.95 -11.12 25.90
C PRO A 235 9.43 -11.31 25.96
N VAL A 236 8.62 -10.29 25.68
CA VAL A 236 7.15 -10.44 25.58
C VAL A 236 6.76 -11.42 24.46
N HIS A 237 7.44 -11.38 23.30
CA HIS A 237 7.17 -12.31 22.20
C HIS A 237 7.58 -13.74 22.53
N LEU A 238 8.70 -13.94 23.24
CA LEU A 238 9.14 -15.26 23.70
C LEU A 238 8.13 -15.84 24.71
N VAL A 239 7.80 -15.09 25.77
CA VAL A 239 6.83 -15.54 26.80
C VAL A 239 5.47 -15.86 26.18
N THR A 240 4.91 -14.94 25.38
CA THR A 240 3.61 -15.19 24.73
C THR A 240 3.67 -16.37 23.75
N SER A 241 4.77 -16.55 23.01
CA SER A 241 4.91 -17.70 22.10
C SER A 241 4.99 -19.04 22.83
N THR A 242 5.69 -19.10 23.97
CA THR A 242 5.72 -20.30 24.84
C THR A 242 4.33 -20.60 25.40
N VAL A 243 3.57 -19.58 25.83
CA VAL A 243 2.18 -19.76 26.31
C VAL A 243 1.27 -20.30 25.19
N TRP A 244 1.33 -19.72 23.98
CA TRP A 244 0.55 -20.21 22.83
C TRP A 244 0.92 -21.65 22.46
N PHE A 245 2.21 -22.00 22.38
CA PHE A 245 2.64 -23.36 22.05
C PHE A 245 2.24 -24.36 23.14
N GLY A 246 2.46 -24.02 24.43
CA GLY A 246 2.06 -24.85 25.56
C GLY A 246 0.55 -25.08 25.64
N ALA A 247 -0.27 -24.05 25.36
CA ALA A 247 -1.71 -24.18 25.31
C ALA A 247 -2.18 -25.12 24.19
N PHE A 248 -1.62 -25.01 22.98
CA PHE A 248 -1.94 -25.94 21.89
C PHE A 248 -1.41 -27.35 22.14
N TYR A 249 -0.25 -27.51 22.77
CA TYR A 249 0.28 -28.81 23.16
C TYR A 249 -0.62 -29.50 24.20
N TYR A 250 -1.08 -28.76 25.22
CA TYR A 250 -2.04 -29.25 26.19
C TYR A 250 -3.39 -29.61 25.55
N ALA A 251 -3.90 -28.77 24.63
CA ALA A 251 -5.13 -29.05 23.89
C ALA A 251 -5.01 -30.33 23.02
N ALA A 252 -3.88 -30.52 22.34
CA ALA A 252 -3.59 -31.73 21.58
C ALA A 252 -3.48 -32.97 22.50
N MET A 253 -2.78 -32.87 23.64
CA MET A 253 -2.72 -33.93 24.65
C MET A 253 -4.09 -34.27 25.26
N LYS A 254 -5.02 -33.32 25.31
CA LYS A 254 -6.41 -33.54 25.75
C LYS A 254 -7.36 -33.99 24.63
N GLY A 255 -6.83 -34.26 23.43
CA GLY A 255 -7.62 -34.83 22.32
C GLY A 255 -8.59 -33.85 21.66
N VAL A 256 -8.35 -32.54 21.76
CA VAL A 256 -9.17 -31.53 21.05
C VAL A 256 -9.13 -31.81 19.55
N ASN A 257 -10.30 -32.02 18.94
CA ASN A 257 -10.42 -32.35 17.51
C ASN A 257 -10.01 -31.15 16.65
N VAL A 258 -8.75 -31.14 16.24
CA VAL A 258 -8.17 -30.21 15.25
C VAL A 258 -8.65 -30.44 13.81
N VAL A 259 -9.31 -31.56 13.55
CA VAL A 259 -9.75 -32.00 12.20
C VAL A 259 -10.48 -30.88 11.43
N PRO A 260 -11.53 -30.20 11.97
CA PRO A 260 -12.23 -29.13 11.24
C PRO A 260 -11.33 -27.93 10.90
N PHE A 261 -10.25 -27.72 11.66
CA PHE A 261 -9.31 -26.62 11.46
C PHE A 261 -8.20 -26.97 10.46
N LEU A 262 -7.84 -28.26 10.29
CA LEU A 262 -6.95 -28.71 9.21
C LEU A 262 -7.69 -28.84 7.87
N GLU A 263 -8.97 -29.21 7.90
CA GLU A 263 -9.87 -29.20 6.73
C GLU A 263 -10.03 -27.78 6.18
N PHE A 264 -10.25 -26.79 7.05
CA PHE A 264 -10.27 -25.36 6.67
C PHE A 264 -8.95 -24.87 6.04
N VAL A 265 -7.82 -25.52 6.37
CA VAL A 265 -6.49 -25.23 5.81
C VAL A 265 -6.19 -26.10 4.56
N GLY A 266 -7.06 -27.04 4.22
CA GLY A 266 -6.97 -27.84 2.98
C GLY A 266 -5.92 -28.95 2.99
N LEU A 267 -5.55 -29.50 4.15
CA LEU A 267 -4.59 -30.61 4.25
C LEU A 267 -5.26 -31.97 3.95
N PRO A 268 -4.65 -32.85 3.12
CA PRO A 268 -5.21 -34.17 2.82
C PRO A 268 -5.37 -35.08 4.05
N GLU A 269 -6.51 -35.78 4.13
CA GLU A 269 -6.89 -36.66 5.26
C GLU A 269 -5.84 -37.72 5.62
N SER A 270 -5.08 -38.24 4.65
CA SER A 270 -4.01 -39.22 4.91
C SER A 270 -2.92 -38.65 5.82
N ILE A 271 -2.61 -37.36 5.72
CA ILE A 271 -1.65 -36.69 6.59
C ILE A 271 -2.27 -36.48 7.98
N VAL A 272 -3.54 -36.05 8.05
CA VAL A 272 -4.27 -35.86 9.31
C VAL A 272 -4.38 -37.18 10.10
N ASN A 273 -4.68 -38.29 9.43
CA ASN A 273 -4.79 -39.62 10.05
C ASN A 273 -3.42 -40.22 10.42
N MET A 274 -2.34 -39.85 9.74
CA MET A 274 -0.97 -40.21 10.14
C MET A 274 -0.56 -39.42 11.41
N LEU A 275 -0.85 -38.11 11.44
CA LEU A 275 -0.64 -37.24 12.61
C LEU A 275 -1.42 -37.69 13.84
N LYS A 276 -2.60 -38.31 13.67
CA LYS A 276 -3.46 -38.74 14.78
C LYS A 276 -2.98 -40.04 15.49
N LYS A 277 -2.06 -40.80 14.90
CA LYS A 277 -1.68 -42.16 15.36
C LYS A 277 -0.35 -42.26 16.11
N SER A 278 0.45 -41.19 16.20
CA SER A 278 1.75 -41.21 16.89
C SER A 278 1.80 -40.31 18.12
N GLN A 279 2.66 -40.63 19.09
CA GLN A 279 2.93 -39.75 20.24
C GLN A 279 3.53 -38.40 19.81
N SER A 280 4.34 -38.39 18.74
CA SER A 280 4.84 -37.18 18.09
C SER A 280 3.73 -36.34 17.43
N GLY A 281 2.57 -36.94 17.17
CA GLY A 281 1.38 -36.31 16.61
C GLY A 281 0.88 -35.12 17.41
N CYS A 282 0.91 -35.20 18.75
CA CYS A 282 0.52 -34.09 19.63
C CYS A 282 1.42 -32.86 19.46
N ALA A 283 2.73 -33.06 19.35
CA ALA A 283 3.70 -31.98 19.15
C ALA A 283 3.56 -31.33 17.76
N LEU A 284 3.40 -32.13 16.71
CA LEU A 284 3.27 -31.65 15.34
C LEU A 284 1.89 -31.00 15.09
N THR A 285 0.84 -31.49 15.75
CA THR A 285 -0.47 -30.84 15.84
C THR A 285 -0.37 -29.47 16.50
N ALA A 286 0.29 -29.38 17.66
CA ALA A 286 0.49 -28.13 18.38
C ALA A 286 1.29 -27.11 17.55
N TYR A 287 2.30 -27.56 16.81
CA TYR A 287 3.04 -26.73 15.86
C TYR A 287 2.18 -26.22 14.70
N ALA A 288 1.29 -27.06 14.14
CA ALA A 288 0.35 -26.64 13.10
C ALA A 288 -0.61 -25.56 13.63
N MET A 289 -1.23 -25.77 14.80
CA MET A 289 -2.08 -24.77 15.46
C MET A 289 -1.31 -23.47 15.75
N TYR A 290 -0.08 -23.57 16.25
CA TYR A 290 0.80 -22.43 16.53
C TYR A 290 1.14 -21.62 15.27
N LYS A 291 1.37 -22.29 14.12
CA LYS A 291 1.53 -21.61 12.83
C LYS A 291 0.24 -20.91 12.39
N ILE A 292 -0.91 -21.60 12.43
CA ILE A 292 -2.21 -21.03 12.00
C ILE A 292 -2.60 -19.83 12.87
N ALA A 293 -2.40 -19.91 14.18
CA ALA A 293 -2.67 -18.83 15.13
C ALA A 293 -1.66 -17.66 15.09
N THR A 294 -0.66 -17.69 14.19
CA THR A 294 0.38 -16.66 14.12
C THR A 294 -0.14 -15.21 14.02
N PRO A 295 -1.20 -14.88 13.25
CA PRO A 295 -1.78 -13.54 13.26
C PRO A 295 -2.28 -13.11 14.65
N ALA A 296 -3.01 -13.98 15.36
CA ALA A 296 -3.50 -13.73 16.71
C ALA A 296 -2.36 -13.67 17.75
N ARG A 297 -1.35 -14.52 17.62
CA ARG A 297 -0.13 -14.48 18.44
C ARG A 297 0.61 -13.16 18.29
N TYR A 298 0.68 -12.60 17.08
CA TYR A 298 1.28 -11.28 16.86
C TYR A 298 0.43 -10.12 17.38
N THR A 299 -0.91 -10.14 17.25
CA THR A 299 -1.75 -9.09 17.87
C THR A 299 -1.67 -9.12 19.40
N VAL A 300 -1.66 -10.31 20.01
CA VAL A 300 -1.44 -10.48 21.46
C VAL A 300 -0.04 -10.03 21.88
N THR A 301 1.00 -10.32 21.10
CA THR A 301 2.37 -9.80 21.36
C THR A 301 2.39 -8.28 21.37
N LEU A 302 1.73 -7.64 20.40
CA LEU A 302 1.72 -6.17 20.29
C LEU A 302 0.93 -5.53 21.44
N GLY A 303 -0.28 -6.03 21.73
CA GLY A 303 -1.08 -5.55 22.87
C GLY A 303 -0.36 -5.75 24.21
N GLY A 304 0.26 -6.92 24.40
CA GLY A 304 1.10 -7.23 25.56
C GLY A 304 2.30 -6.28 25.67
N THR A 305 2.99 -5.99 24.56
CA THR A 305 4.12 -5.05 24.56
C THR A 305 3.66 -3.64 24.93
N SER A 306 2.54 -3.16 24.37
CA SER A 306 1.97 -1.85 24.74
C SER A 306 1.57 -1.79 26.23
N TYR A 307 1.04 -2.88 26.79
CA TYR A 307 0.73 -2.98 28.23
C TYR A 307 2.00 -2.98 29.09
N THR A 308 2.99 -3.83 28.76
CA THR A 308 4.26 -3.91 29.47
C THR A 308 5.05 -2.59 29.41
N VAL A 309 5.03 -1.87 28.29
CA VAL A 309 5.63 -0.52 28.19
C VAL A 309 4.90 0.46 29.11
N LYS A 310 3.56 0.47 29.17
CA LYS A 310 2.81 1.33 30.09
C LYS A 310 3.07 0.98 31.56
N TYR A 311 3.19 -0.30 31.90
CA TYR A 311 3.56 -0.77 33.23
C TYR A 311 4.98 -0.34 33.63
N LEU A 312 5.97 -0.57 32.77
CA LEU A 312 7.38 -0.22 33.03
C LEU A 312 7.60 1.30 33.10
N ARG A 313 6.88 2.11 32.30
CA ARG A 313 6.84 3.58 32.47
C ARG A 313 6.29 3.96 33.86
N LYS A 314 5.16 3.36 34.29
CA LYS A 314 4.54 3.65 35.60
C LYS A 314 5.49 3.34 36.78
N HIS A 315 6.34 2.33 36.64
CA HIS A 315 7.32 1.93 37.66
C HIS A 315 8.73 2.51 37.42
N GLY A 316 8.91 3.49 36.52
CA GLY A 316 10.19 4.19 36.31
C GLY A 316 11.29 3.40 35.59
N TYR A 317 11.06 2.13 35.24
CA TYR A 317 12.02 1.25 34.56
C TYR A 317 12.19 1.54 33.06
N LEU A 318 11.40 2.46 32.51
CA LEU A 318 11.48 2.90 31.12
C LEU A 318 11.30 4.43 31.08
N PRO A 319 12.25 5.21 30.55
CA PRO A 319 12.03 6.63 30.34
C PRO A 319 10.80 6.84 29.45
N THR A 320 9.98 7.83 29.81
CA THR A 320 9.02 8.42 28.89
C THR A 320 9.80 9.01 27.71
N PRO A 321 9.45 8.71 26.45
CA PRO A 321 10.01 9.44 25.33
C PRO A 321 9.63 10.93 25.47
N PRO A 322 10.52 11.86 25.10
CA PRO A 322 10.13 13.27 24.97
C PRO A 322 9.01 13.43 23.92
N PRO A 323 8.28 14.55 23.93
CA PRO A 323 7.24 14.82 22.93
C PRO A 323 7.83 14.74 21.51
N VAL A 324 7.03 14.24 20.56
CA VAL A 324 7.51 13.73 19.26
C VAL A 324 8.21 14.80 18.39
N ARG A 325 8.06 16.09 18.73
CA ARG A 325 8.82 17.22 18.17
C ARG A 325 10.30 16.89 18.07
N ASP A 326 10.94 16.40 19.14
CA ASP A 326 12.38 16.13 19.14
C ASP A 326 12.75 14.98 18.19
N TYR A 327 11.92 13.93 18.10
CA TYR A 327 12.17 12.82 17.18
C TYR A 327 11.97 13.21 15.71
N ILE A 328 11.05 14.13 15.42
CA ILE A 328 10.84 14.68 14.07
C ILE A 328 11.93 15.69 13.74
N GLN A 329 12.34 16.51 14.70
CA GLN A 329 13.48 17.44 14.62
C GLN A 329 14.74 16.65 14.26
N ASP A 330 15.20 15.71 15.09
CA ASP A 330 16.34 14.82 14.83
C ASP A 330 16.28 14.20 13.42
N LYS A 331 15.12 13.68 13.01
CA LYS A 331 14.96 13.04 11.69
C LYS A 331 14.99 14.03 10.54
N MET A 332 14.47 15.23 10.72
CA MET A 332 14.47 16.27 9.70
C MET A 332 15.82 16.99 9.64
N GLU A 333 16.53 17.12 10.75
CA GLU A 333 17.90 17.61 10.89
C GLU A 333 18.88 16.64 10.20
N GLU A 334 18.88 15.34 10.56
CA GLU A 334 19.70 14.29 9.88
C GLU A 334 19.40 14.19 8.38
N THR A 335 18.17 14.52 7.96
CA THR A 335 17.78 14.54 6.54
C THR A 335 18.21 15.84 5.85
N ARG A 336 18.17 16.98 6.56
CA ARG A 336 18.58 18.30 6.10
C ARG A 336 20.09 18.42 5.98
N GLU A 337 20.86 17.88 6.93
CA GLU A 337 22.32 17.75 6.84
C GLU A 337 22.68 16.96 5.59
N ARG A 338 22.19 15.72 5.44
CA ARG A 338 22.41 14.89 4.24
C ARG A 338 21.95 15.52 2.91
N PHE A 339 21.04 16.50 2.93
CA PHE A 339 20.65 17.28 1.75
C PHE A 339 21.55 18.49 1.54
N THR A 340 21.99 19.14 2.62
CA THR A 340 22.96 20.25 2.61
C THR A 340 24.31 19.76 2.13
N ASP A 341 24.86 18.67 2.71
CA ASP A 341 26.10 18.03 2.29
C ASP A 341 26.12 17.75 0.78
N LYS A 342 25.01 17.20 0.25
CA LYS A 342 24.86 16.90 -1.18
C LYS A 342 24.68 18.14 -2.04
N MET A 343 23.99 19.15 -1.53
CA MET A 343 23.83 20.43 -2.21
C MET A 343 25.16 21.19 -2.26
N GLU A 344 26.00 21.05 -1.24
CA GLU A 344 27.34 21.60 -1.14
C GLU A 344 28.31 20.85 -2.06
N GLU A 345 28.38 19.50 -2.01
CA GLU A 345 29.14 18.67 -2.97
C GLU A 345 28.74 18.97 -4.43
N THR A 346 27.45 19.21 -4.69
CA THR A 346 26.95 19.59 -6.01
C THR A 346 27.31 21.03 -6.37
N ARG A 347 27.30 21.96 -5.40
CA ARG A 347 27.67 23.36 -5.60
C ARG A 347 29.15 23.50 -5.86
N GLU A 348 30.02 22.82 -5.11
CA GLU A 348 31.47 22.82 -5.30
C GLU A 348 31.84 22.34 -6.70
N ARG A 349 31.30 21.20 -7.14
CA ARG A 349 31.48 20.69 -8.53
C ARG A 349 30.93 21.62 -9.61
N LEU A 350 29.91 22.42 -9.31
CA LEU A 350 29.39 23.41 -10.24
C LEU A 350 30.26 24.68 -10.27
N SER A 351 30.80 25.13 -9.15
CA SER A 351 31.79 26.22 -9.12
C SER A 351 33.11 25.83 -9.78
N GLU A 352 33.63 24.63 -9.50
CA GLU A 352 34.85 24.09 -10.12
C GLU A 352 34.72 24.09 -11.65
N ARG A 353 33.64 23.49 -12.19
CA ARG A 353 33.36 23.52 -13.63
C ARG A 353 33.08 24.90 -14.19
N MET A 354 32.49 25.81 -13.41
CA MET A 354 32.25 27.18 -13.85
C MET A 354 33.56 27.98 -13.94
N GLU A 355 34.50 27.73 -13.03
CA GLU A 355 35.85 28.32 -13.03
C GLU A 355 36.69 27.73 -14.19
N GLU A 356 36.73 26.40 -14.36
CA GLU A 356 37.32 25.75 -15.55
C GLU A 356 36.76 26.32 -16.86
N THR A 357 35.45 26.52 -16.94
CA THR A 357 34.79 27.04 -18.15
C THR A 357 35.10 28.52 -18.40
N LYS A 358 35.19 29.31 -17.32
CA LYS A 358 35.54 30.74 -17.35
C LYS A 358 36.99 30.92 -17.81
N ASP A 359 37.93 30.14 -17.28
CA ASP A 359 39.35 30.25 -17.60
C ASP A 359 39.65 29.78 -19.03
N ARG A 360 39.00 28.71 -19.49
CA ARG A 360 39.03 28.30 -20.91
C ARG A 360 38.33 29.28 -21.85
N PHE A 361 37.48 30.17 -21.33
CA PHE A 361 36.86 31.24 -22.11
C PHE A 361 37.75 32.49 -22.17
N SER A 362 38.40 32.88 -21.06
CA SER A 362 39.36 33.99 -21.06
C SER A 362 40.59 33.68 -21.92
N GLU A 363 41.18 32.48 -21.81
CA GLU A 363 42.29 32.01 -22.67
C GLU A 363 41.93 32.14 -24.17
N ARG A 364 40.75 31.65 -24.56
CA ARG A 364 40.26 31.76 -25.95
C ARG A 364 39.96 33.19 -26.38
N MET A 365 39.46 34.04 -25.47
CA MET A 365 39.20 35.44 -25.76
C MET A 365 40.51 36.22 -25.95
N GLU A 366 41.55 35.87 -25.22
CA GLU A 366 42.91 36.42 -25.37
C GLU A 366 43.57 35.95 -26.66
N GLU A 367 43.56 34.64 -26.98
CA GLU A 367 44.04 34.12 -28.28
C GLU A 367 43.30 34.79 -29.47
N THR A 368 41.99 34.99 -29.33
CA THR A 368 41.17 35.67 -30.37
C THR A 368 41.56 37.14 -30.52
N LYS A 369 41.81 37.84 -29.40
CA LYS A 369 42.23 39.25 -29.39
C LYS A 369 43.62 39.43 -30.02
N ASP A 370 44.55 38.53 -29.75
CA ASP A 370 45.91 38.57 -30.30
C ASP A 370 45.94 38.20 -31.80
N ARG A 371 45.10 37.26 -32.23
CA ARG A 371 44.85 37.02 -33.67
C ARG A 371 44.27 38.25 -34.37
N ILE A 372 43.42 39.02 -33.71
CA ILE A 372 42.82 40.24 -34.25
C ILE A 372 43.86 41.37 -34.35
N THR A 373 44.74 41.57 -33.36
CA THR A 373 45.83 42.55 -33.44
C THR A 373 46.84 42.17 -34.51
N GLU A 374 47.30 40.91 -34.57
CA GLU A 374 48.23 40.45 -35.61
C GLU A 374 47.65 40.62 -37.02
N THR A 375 46.34 40.34 -37.19
CA THR A 375 45.63 40.55 -38.47
C THR A 375 45.53 42.03 -38.82
N LYS A 376 45.23 42.90 -37.84
CA LYS A 376 45.16 44.36 -38.01
C LYS A 376 46.50 44.95 -38.42
N ASP A 377 47.59 44.48 -37.85
CA ASP A 377 48.94 44.99 -38.14
C ASP A 377 49.48 44.46 -39.48
N LYS A 378 49.17 43.21 -39.85
CA LYS A 378 49.36 42.70 -41.22
C LYS A 378 48.56 43.48 -42.26
N LEU A 379 47.37 43.98 -41.91
CA LEU A 379 46.53 44.80 -42.80
C LEU A 379 47.05 46.24 -42.91
N SER A 380 47.45 46.86 -41.80
CA SER A 380 47.97 48.23 -41.78
C SER A 380 49.32 48.34 -42.52
N GLY A 381 50.21 47.36 -42.37
CA GLY A 381 51.45 47.26 -43.12
C GLY A 381 51.22 47.19 -44.64
N LYS A 382 50.30 46.32 -45.08
CA LYS A 382 49.91 46.23 -46.50
C LYS A 382 49.27 47.51 -47.02
N LEU A 383 48.42 48.16 -46.22
CA LEU A 383 47.79 49.43 -46.59
C LEU A 383 48.84 50.52 -46.77
N GLN A 384 49.81 50.63 -45.87
CA GLN A 384 50.92 51.58 -45.99
C GLN A 384 51.80 51.26 -47.22
N GLU A 385 52.15 50.00 -47.45
CA GLU A 385 52.90 49.56 -48.64
C GLU A 385 52.19 49.93 -49.96
N THR A 386 50.86 49.75 -50.05
CA THR A 386 50.09 50.16 -51.23
C THR A 386 50.00 51.69 -51.37
N LYS A 387 49.86 52.43 -50.26
CA LYS A 387 49.86 53.90 -50.23
C LYS A 387 51.18 54.47 -50.74
N ASP A 388 52.31 53.90 -50.33
CA ASP A 388 53.64 54.35 -50.76
C ASP A 388 53.92 53.96 -52.22
N LYS A 389 53.47 52.79 -52.68
CA LYS A 389 53.49 52.40 -54.11
C LYS A 389 52.66 53.35 -54.98
N VAL A 390 51.49 53.78 -54.51
CA VAL A 390 50.64 54.77 -55.21
C VAL A 390 51.29 56.15 -55.20
N ALA A 391 51.87 56.59 -54.08
CA ALA A 391 52.61 57.85 -53.99
C ALA A 391 53.83 57.89 -54.93
N PHE A 392 54.52 56.76 -55.10
CA PHE A 392 55.66 56.64 -56.02
C PHE A 392 55.24 56.70 -57.49
N ARG A 393 54.08 56.14 -57.86
CA ARG A 393 53.49 56.32 -59.20
C ARG A 393 53.13 57.77 -59.47
N LYS A 394 52.50 58.45 -58.50
CA LYS A 394 52.00 59.83 -58.62
C LYS A 394 53.10 60.93 -58.60
N LYS A 395 54.36 60.52 -58.77
CA LYS A 395 55.56 61.38 -58.78
C LYS A 395 56.42 61.16 -60.03
N LYS A 396 55.84 60.51 -61.06
CA LYS A 396 56.50 60.06 -62.29
C LYS A 396 55.72 60.39 -63.57
N GLU A 397 54.67 61.18 -63.42
CA GLU A 397 53.95 61.97 -64.43
C GLU A 397 54.15 63.44 -64.07
#